data_AF-A0A1F6TSZ7-F1
#
_entry.id   AF-A0A1F6TSZ7-F1
#
_cell.length_a   1.000
_cell.length_b   1.000
_cell.length_c   1.000
_cell.angle_alpha   90.00
_cell.angle_beta   90.00
_cell.angle_gamma   90.00
#
_symmetry.space_group_name_H-M   'P 1'
#
loop_
_entity.id
_entity.type
_entity.pdbx_description
1 polymer ?
#
loop_
_entity_poly.entity_id
_entity_poly.type
_entity_poly.pdbx_seq_one_letter_code
_entity_poly.pdbx_strand_id
1 'polypeptide(L)'
;MIGKKNIVFGFFYLVLTAALGPVMIAKHFDARKAADTVKQEKLGALQTAAESGFEVNLKPMKPIEIDKVNADAILALSARLNAQAPIDATKGGPHAHGNLEALLNIVVGVVLMFLAVPAAFKQAISWIFIAGALLHSGLLYLTIALGLPWAGAILGSWFGPVGPILILLGLALTGVAAVMGFRGRLVED
;
A
#
# COMPACT_ATOMS: atom_id res chain seq x y z
N MET A 1 20.43 -18.73 -16.82
CA MET A 1 19.00 -18.48 -16.49
C MET A 1 18.85 -17.20 -15.67
N ILE A 2 18.87 -16.07 -16.35
CA ILE A 2 18.90 -14.72 -15.77
C ILE A 2 17.66 -14.43 -14.92
N GLY A 3 16.49 -14.97 -15.27
CA GLY A 3 15.25 -14.74 -14.54
C GLY A 3 15.21 -15.26 -13.10
N LYS A 4 16.10 -16.20 -12.72
CA LYS A 4 16.12 -16.79 -11.37
C LYS A 4 16.28 -15.76 -10.26
N LYS A 5 17.07 -14.70 -10.47
CA LYS A 5 17.25 -13.65 -9.44
C LYS A 5 15.96 -12.88 -9.16
N ASN A 6 15.14 -12.59 -10.18
CA ASN A 6 13.85 -11.93 -9.96
C ASN A 6 12.87 -12.84 -9.22
N ILE A 7 12.90 -14.15 -9.49
CA ILE A 7 12.07 -15.12 -8.76
C ILE A 7 12.45 -15.13 -7.27
N VAL A 8 13.74 -15.27 -6.97
CA VAL A 8 14.24 -15.28 -5.58
C VAL A 8 13.93 -13.95 -4.89
N PHE A 9 14.24 -12.83 -5.54
CA PHE A 9 13.91 -11.50 -5.04
C PHE A 9 12.41 -11.38 -4.76
N GLY A 10 11.57 -11.74 -5.74
CA GLY A 10 10.13 -11.60 -5.64
C GLY A 10 9.52 -12.44 -4.51
N PHE A 11 9.95 -13.69 -4.31
CA PHE A 11 9.47 -14.48 -3.17
C PHE A 11 9.90 -13.90 -1.82
N PHE A 12 11.17 -13.50 -1.70
CA PHE A 12 11.65 -12.86 -0.48
C PHE A 12 10.90 -11.57 -0.18
N TYR A 13 10.72 -10.74 -1.21
CA TYR A 13 10.02 -9.47 -1.14
C TYR A 13 8.53 -9.63 -0.82
N LEU A 14 7.89 -10.66 -1.38
CA LEU A 14 6.50 -11.02 -1.09
C LEU A 14 6.34 -11.40 0.39
N VAL A 15 7.25 -12.18 0.97
CA VAL A 15 7.19 -12.55 2.39
C VAL A 15 7.21 -11.29 3.26
N LEU A 16 8.11 -10.34 2.99
CA LEU A 16 8.22 -9.10 3.76
C LEU A 16 6.97 -8.22 3.63
N THR A 17 6.48 -8.03 2.41
CA THR A 17 5.37 -7.11 2.12
C THR A 17 4.01 -7.71 2.48
N ALA A 18 3.82 -9.03 2.33
CA ALA A 18 2.62 -9.73 2.75
C ALA A 18 2.50 -9.79 4.28
N ALA A 19 3.62 -9.94 5.00
CA ALA A 19 3.66 -9.93 6.46
C ALA A 19 3.16 -8.60 7.07
N LEU A 20 3.15 -7.50 6.31
CA LEU A 20 2.55 -6.24 6.75
C LEU A 20 1.04 -6.36 7.03
N GLY A 21 0.32 -7.29 6.39
CA GLY A 21 -1.10 -7.52 6.65
C GLY A 21 -1.35 -7.92 8.11
N PRO A 22 -0.78 -9.04 8.58
CA PRO A 22 -0.85 -9.44 9.99
C PRO A 22 -0.30 -8.39 10.96
N VAL A 23 0.82 -7.75 10.64
CA VAL A 23 1.43 -6.71 11.51
C VAL A 23 0.50 -5.50 11.68
N MET A 24 -0.13 -5.05 10.60
CA MET A 24 -1.11 -3.97 10.61
C MET A 24 -2.31 -4.32 11.49
N ILE A 25 -2.81 -5.55 11.42
CA ILE A 25 -3.89 -6.04 12.29
C ILE A 25 -3.45 -5.97 13.74
N ALA A 26 -2.32 -6.58 14.08
CA ALA A 26 -1.82 -6.67 15.45
C ALA A 26 -1.55 -5.29 16.08
N LYS A 27 -1.12 -4.29 15.30
CA LYS A 27 -0.75 -2.97 15.82
C LYS A 27 -1.88 -1.95 15.88
N HIS A 28 -2.84 -2.00 14.95
CA HIS A 28 -3.75 -0.86 14.73
C HIS A 28 -5.24 -1.20 14.84
N PHE A 29 -5.65 -2.47 14.70
CA PHE A 29 -7.07 -2.80 14.64
C PHE A 29 -7.80 -2.60 15.97
N ASP A 30 -7.16 -2.88 17.11
CA ASP A 30 -7.80 -2.69 18.42
C ASP A 30 -8.08 -1.21 18.71
N ALA A 31 -7.08 -0.35 18.50
CA ALA A 31 -7.24 1.10 18.64
C ALA A 31 -8.32 1.65 17.70
N ARG A 32 -8.33 1.21 16.43
CA ARG A 32 -9.37 1.57 15.46
C ARG A 32 -10.74 1.09 15.90
N LYS A 33 -10.87 -0.13 16.42
CA LYS A 33 -12.15 -0.69 16.88
C LYS A 33 -12.69 0.06 18.10
N ALA A 34 -11.83 0.40 19.05
CA ALA A 34 -12.19 1.24 20.19
C ALA A 34 -12.70 2.62 19.73
N ALA A 35 -11.96 3.29 18.85
CA ALA A 35 -12.35 4.59 18.29
C ALA A 35 -13.66 4.51 17.47
N ASP A 36 -13.87 3.43 16.71
CA ASP A 36 -15.09 3.21 15.94
C ASP A 36 -16.31 3.03 16.86
N THR A 37 -16.14 2.35 17.99
CA THR A 37 -17.22 2.18 19.00
C THR A 37 -17.64 3.52 19.59
N VAL A 38 -16.67 4.33 20.04
CA VAL A 38 -16.94 5.68 20.58
C VAL A 38 -17.60 6.57 19.52
N LYS A 39 -17.11 6.50 18.28
CA LYS A 39 -17.69 7.24 17.15
C LYS A 39 -19.14 6.84 16.91
N GLN A 40 -19.48 5.54 16.92
CA GLN A 40 -20.87 5.11 16.76
C GLN A 40 -21.78 5.61 17.88
N GLU A 41 -21.31 5.58 19.13
CA GLU A 41 -22.05 6.11 20.28
C GLU A 41 -22.34 7.62 20.13
N LYS A 42 -21.29 8.42 19.89
CA LYS A 42 -21.41 9.89 19.86
C LYS A 42 -22.16 10.41 18.64
N LEU A 43 -21.90 9.84 17.45
CA LEU A 43 -22.67 10.20 16.25
C LEU A 43 -24.12 9.74 16.34
N GLY A 44 -24.38 8.55 16.89
CA GLY A 44 -25.74 8.06 17.10
C GLY A 44 -26.54 8.98 18.01
N ALA A 45 -25.96 9.41 19.14
CA ALA A 45 -26.60 10.36 20.05
C ALA A 45 -26.91 11.71 19.37
N LEU A 46 -25.97 12.26 18.59
CA LEU A 46 -26.18 13.49 17.81
C LEU A 46 -27.29 13.32 16.76
N GLN A 47 -27.28 12.20 16.03
CA GLN A 47 -28.28 11.92 15.01
C GLN A 47 -29.69 11.81 15.62
N THR A 48 -29.85 11.05 16.70
CA THR A 48 -31.13 10.95 17.41
C THR A 48 -31.61 12.31 17.91
N ALA A 49 -30.72 13.13 18.48
CA ALA A 49 -31.07 14.49 18.90
C ALA A 49 -31.48 15.38 17.71
N ALA A 50 -30.79 15.30 16.58
CA ALA A 50 -31.14 16.08 15.39
C ALA A 50 -32.50 15.66 14.80
N GLU A 51 -32.77 14.35 14.73
CA GLU A 51 -34.04 13.80 14.23
C GLU A 51 -35.23 14.16 15.13
N SER A 52 -35.00 14.29 16.45
CA SER A 52 -36.03 14.72 17.40
C SER A 52 -36.21 16.25 17.50
N GLY A 53 -35.54 17.04 16.67
CA GLY A 53 -35.59 18.51 16.75
C GLY A 53 -34.86 19.06 17.99
N PHE A 54 -33.85 18.34 18.47
CA PHE A 54 -33.08 18.59 19.70
C PHE A 54 -33.91 18.49 20.97
N GLU A 55 -34.91 17.60 20.97
CA GLU A 55 -35.63 17.21 22.18
C GLU A 55 -35.14 15.85 22.69
N VAL A 56 -34.65 15.81 23.93
CA VAL A 56 -34.19 14.58 24.58
C VAL A 56 -35.00 14.38 25.85
N ASN A 57 -35.62 13.20 26.01
CA ASN A 57 -36.54 12.90 27.12
C ASN A 57 -37.67 13.94 27.27
N LEU A 58 -38.29 14.35 26.14
CA LEU A 58 -39.38 15.33 26.08
C LEU A 58 -38.99 16.73 26.59
N LYS A 59 -37.69 17.05 26.62
CA LYS A 59 -37.17 18.36 26.99
C LYS A 59 -36.29 18.92 25.88
N PRO A 60 -36.51 20.18 25.46
CA PRO A 60 -35.60 20.86 24.55
C PRO A 60 -34.21 20.95 25.17
N MET A 61 -33.20 20.58 24.39
CA MET A 61 -31.80 20.78 24.75
C MET A 61 -31.47 22.27 24.78
N LYS A 62 -30.61 22.68 25.72
CA LYS A 62 -30.06 24.04 25.73
C LYS A 62 -29.04 24.19 24.59
N PRO A 63 -28.83 25.39 24.04
CA PRO A 63 -27.82 25.63 23.01
C PRO A 63 -26.44 25.07 23.36
N ILE A 64 -25.98 25.28 24.60
CA ILE A 64 -24.68 24.77 25.07
C ILE A 64 -24.61 23.23 25.14
N GLU A 65 -25.74 22.55 25.30
CA GLU A 65 -25.80 21.08 25.29
C GLU A 65 -25.71 20.56 23.86
N ILE A 66 -26.39 21.22 22.92
CA ILE A 66 -26.29 20.92 21.49
C ILE A 66 -24.85 21.10 21.00
N ASP A 67 -24.21 22.21 21.37
CA ASP A 67 -22.82 22.50 21.00
C ASP A 67 -21.86 21.41 21.51
N LYS A 68 -22.04 20.96 22.76
CA LYS A 68 -21.23 19.88 23.34
C LYS A 68 -21.43 18.55 22.62
N VAL A 69 -22.67 18.15 22.37
CA VAL A 69 -22.95 16.88 21.66
C VAL A 69 -22.37 16.92 20.24
N ASN A 70 -22.49 18.05 19.54
CA ASN A 70 -21.88 18.22 18.23
C ASN A 70 -20.35 18.15 18.29
N ALA A 71 -19.72 18.86 19.22
CA ALA A 71 -18.27 18.83 19.40
C ALA A 71 -17.76 17.43 19.73
N ASP A 72 -18.43 16.70 20.63
CA ASP A 72 -18.10 15.31 20.99
C ASP A 72 -18.17 14.39 19.77
N ALA A 73 -19.20 14.53 18.94
CA ALA A 73 -19.36 13.75 17.72
C ALA A 73 -18.25 14.03 16.69
N ILE A 74 -17.89 15.30 16.49
CA ILE A 74 -16.80 15.71 15.60
C ILE A 74 -15.45 15.17 16.10
N LEU A 75 -15.17 15.27 17.40
CA LEU A 75 -13.95 14.74 18.00
C LEU A 75 -13.88 13.22 17.89
N ALA A 76 -14.98 12.52 18.12
CA ALA A 76 -15.04 11.06 17.96
C ALA A 76 -14.83 10.62 16.50
N LEU A 77 -15.38 11.37 15.53
CA LEU A 77 -15.11 11.14 14.10
C LEU A 77 -13.64 11.34 13.77
N SER A 78 -13.05 12.47 14.22
CA SER A 78 -11.63 12.76 14.02
C SER A 78 -10.73 11.67 14.62
N ALA A 79 -11.01 11.24 15.86
CA ALA A 79 -10.27 10.17 16.52
C ALA A 79 -10.32 8.85 15.71
N ARG A 80 -11.48 8.48 15.18
CA ARG A 80 -11.61 7.28 14.33
C ARG A 80 -10.82 7.43 13.03
N LEU A 81 -10.87 8.58 12.38
CA LEU A 81 -10.11 8.83 11.14
C LEU A 81 -8.60 8.72 11.38
N ASN A 82 -8.11 9.32 12.47
CA ASN A 82 -6.71 9.24 12.87
C ASN A 82 -6.28 7.80 13.19
N ALA A 83 -7.14 7.01 13.86
CA ALA A 83 -6.86 5.60 14.12
C ALA A 83 -6.88 4.73 12.85
N GLN A 84 -7.63 5.12 11.82
CA GLN A 84 -7.68 4.44 10.52
C GLN A 84 -6.48 4.81 9.62
N ALA A 85 -5.94 6.02 9.72
CA ALA A 85 -4.87 6.51 8.87
C ALA A 85 -3.66 5.56 8.71
N PRO A 86 -3.06 4.98 9.77
CA PRO A 86 -1.93 4.06 9.60
C PRO A 86 -2.31 2.72 8.94
N ILE A 87 -3.55 2.27 9.10
CA ILE A 87 -4.10 1.08 8.42
C ILE A 87 -4.17 1.37 6.92
N ASP A 88 -4.76 2.49 6.54
CA ASP A 88 -4.94 2.85 5.13
C ASP A 88 -3.59 3.13 4.44
N ALA A 89 -2.65 3.78 5.15
CA ALA A 89 -1.30 4.00 4.67
C ALA A 89 -0.56 2.68 4.40
N THR A 90 -0.66 1.69 5.30
CA THR A 90 -0.02 0.38 5.11
C THR A 90 -0.69 -0.40 3.98
N LYS A 91 -2.03 -0.46 3.99
CA LYS A 91 -2.83 -1.22 3.02
C LYS A 91 -2.65 -0.68 1.60
N GLY A 92 -2.80 0.63 1.42
CA GLY A 92 -2.69 1.29 0.12
C GLY A 92 -1.24 1.48 -0.36
N GLY A 93 -0.27 1.54 0.57
CA GLY A 93 1.13 1.72 0.24
C GLY A 93 1.90 0.39 0.13
N PRO A 94 2.80 0.10 1.08
CA PRO A 94 3.79 -0.97 0.94
C PRO A 94 3.19 -2.38 0.89
N HIS A 95 1.99 -2.60 1.45
CA HIS A 95 1.35 -3.91 1.37
C HIS A 95 0.84 -4.18 -0.06
N ALA A 96 -0.02 -3.33 -0.61
CA ALA A 96 -0.59 -3.53 -1.95
C ALA A 96 0.48 -3.43 -3.05
N HIS A 97 1.25 -2.34 -3.07
CA HIS A 97 2.28 -2.15 -4.10
C HIS A 97 3.42 -3.17 -3.96
N GLY A 98 3.85 -3.47 -2.73
CA GLY A 98 4.90 -4.45 -2.47
C GLY A 98 4.54 -5.85 -2.95
N ASN A 99 3.31 -6.31 -2.64
CA ASN A 99 2.83 -7.61 -3.11
C ASN A 99 2.74 -7.67 -4.65
N LEU A 100 2.23 -6.61 -5.29
CA LEU A 100 2.13 -6.54 -6.75
C LEU A 100 3.51 -6.60 -7.41
N GLU A 101 4.46 -5.81 -6.92
CA GLU A 101 5.82 -5.73 -7.49
C GLU A 101 6.64 -6.99 -7.22
N ALA A 102 6.39 -7.67 -6.10
CA ALA A 102 6.91 -8.99 -5.83
C ALA A 102 6.41 -10.01 -6.86
N LEU A 103 5.10 -10.04 -7.11
CA LEU A 103 4.49 -10.92 -8.12
C LEU A 103 4.99 -10.59 -9.53
N LEU A 104 5.11 -9.31 -9.89
CA LEU A 104 5.69 -8.89 -11.16
C LEU A 104 7.11 -9.40 -11.32
N ASN A 105 7.95 -9.31 -10.28
CA ASN A 105 9.30 -9.86 -10.32
C ASN A 105 9.30 -11.39 -10.50
N ILE A 106 8.42 -12.12 -9.82
CA ILE A 106 8.30 -13.58 -10.01
C ILE A 106 7.89 -13.89 -11.46
N VAL A 107 6.83 -13.25 -11.95
CA VAL A 107 6.29 -13.48 -13.31
C VAL A 107 7.31 -13.14 -14.37
N VAL A 108 7.94 -11.95 -14.29
CA VAL A 108 8.97 -11.54 -15.26
C VAL A 108 10.18 -12.45 -15.17
N GLY A 109 10.58 -12.86 -13.97
CA GLY A 109 11.63 -13.86 -13.78
C GLY A 109 11.32 -15.17 -14.50
N VAL A 110 10.08 -15.64 -14.44
CA VAL A 110 9.65 -16.81 -15.21
C VAL A 110 9.71 -16.51 -16.72
N VAL A 111 9.10 -15.43 -17.18
CA VAL A 111 9.05 -15.04 -18.60
C VAL A 111 10.45 -14.94 -19.22
N LEU A 112 11.41 -14.32 -18.53
CA LEU A 112 12.79 -14.16 -19.00
C LEU A 112 13.48 -15.49 -19.33
N MET A 113 13.08 -16.60 -18.70
CA MET A 113 13.62 -17.93 -19.00
C MET A 113 13.10 -18.51 -20.32
N PHE A 114 12.04 -17.96 -20.89
CA PHE A 114 11.43 -18.38 -22.17
C PHE A 114 11.78 -17.46 -23.35
N LEU A 115 12.48 -16.35 -23.09
CA LEU A 115 12.86 -15.39 -24.13
C LEU A 115 14.20 -15.78 -24.75
N ALA A 116 14.28 -15.85 -26.07
CA ALA A 116 15.52 -16.03 -26.83
C ALA A 116 16.00 -14.68 -27.38
N VAL A 117 16.31 -13.76 -26.47
CA VAL A 117 16.90 -12.44 -26.75
C VAL A 117 18.29 -12.33 -26.13
N PRO A 118 19.14 -11.36 -26.53
CA PRO A 118 20.49 -11.23 -26.00
C PRO A 118 20.52 -11.18 -24.46
N ALA A 119 21.48 -11.88 -23.85
CA ALA A 119 21.61 -11.98 -22.40
C ALA A 119 21.67 -10.61 -21.70
N ALA A 120 22.37 -9.64 -22.30
CA ALA A 120 22.43 -8.27 -21.81
C ALA A 120 21.05 -7.60 -21.71
N PHE A 121 20.15 -7.88 -22.66
CA PHE A 121 18.80 -7.32 -22.65
C PHE A 121 17.93 -7.95 -21.55
N LYS A 122 18.05 -9.26 -21.34
CA LYS A 122 17.41 -9.94 -20.20
C LYS A 122 17.92 -9.40 -18.86
N GLN A 123 19.23 -9.14 -18.76
CA GLN A 123 19.83 -8.55 -17.56
C GLN A 123 19.28 -7.15 -17.28
N ALA A 124 19.15 -6.32 -18.31
CA ALA A 124 18.59 -4.97 -18.19
C ALA A 124 17.15 -5.02 -17.66
N ILE A 125 16.27 -5.81 -18.29
CA ILE A 125 14.88 -6.00 -17.84
C ILE A 125 14.85 -6.46 -16.38
N SER A 126 15.62 -7.50 -16.06
CA SER A 126 15.71 -8.06 -14.72
C SER A 126 16.08 -7.02 -13.66
N TRP A 127 17.13 -6.23 -13.90
CA TRP A 127 17.58 -5.21 -12.96
C TRP A 127 16.61 -4.03 -12.86
N ILE A 128 15.98 -3.64 -13.96
CA ILE A 128 14.96 -2.59 -13.99
C ILE A 128 13.78 -2.94 -13.06
N PHE A 129 13.31 -4.19 -13.07
CA PHE A 129 12.23 -4.61 -12.16
C PHE A 129 12.63 -4.62 -10.68
N ILE A 130 13.84 -5.08 -10.37
CA ILE A 130 14.33 -5.11 -8.98
C ILE A 130 14.54 -3.68 -8.47
N ALA A 131 15.22 -2.84 -9.26
CA ALA A 131 15.45 -1.43 -8.92
C ALA A 131 14.13 -0.66 -8.81
N GLY A 132 13.20 -0.86 -9.75
CA GLY A 132 11.87 -0.26 -9.71
C GLY A 132 11.12 -0.62 -8.43
N ALA A 133 11.16 -1.90 -8.03
CA ALA A 133 10.48 -2.34 -6.81
C ALA A 133 11.08 -1.73 -5.55
N LEU A 134 12.41 -1.71 -5.44
CA LEU A 134 13.11 -1.10 -4.30
C LEU A 134 12.89 0.42 -4.21
N LEU A 135 12.90 1.12 -5.35
CA LEU A 135 12.72 2.56 -5.43
C LEU A 135 11.25 3.01 -5.37
N HIS A 136 10.29 2.09 -5.46
CA HIS A 136 8.87 2.38 -5.30
C HIS A 136 8.32 1.79 -3.99
N SER A 137 7.85 0.54 -4.00
CA SER A 137 7.30 -0.08 -2.80
C SER A 137 8.32 -0.28 -1.68
N GLY A 138 9.63 -0.34 -2.02
CA GLY A 138 10.70 -0.48 -1.03
C GLY A 138 10.84 0.78 -0.19
N LEU A 139 10.87 1.95 -0.82
CA LEU A 139 10.82 3.23 -0.11
C LEU A 139 9.51 3.40 0.67
N LEU A 140 8.37 2.96 0.11
CA LEU A 140 7.09 2.94 0.83
C LEU A 140 7.17 2.05 2.07
N TYR A 141 7.86 0.91 2.00
CA TYR A 141 8.06 0.02 3.14
C TYR A 141 8.89 0.72 4.22
N LEU A 142 10.02 1.33 3.84
CA LEU A 142 10.89 2.04 4.77
C LEU A 142 10.18 3.22 5.44
N THR A 143 9.39 4.01 4.68
CA THR A 143 8.70 5.18 5.24
C THR A 143 7.50 4.80 6.12
N ILE A 144 6.65 3.87 5.68
CA ILE A 144 5.36 3.59 6.35
C ILE A 144 5.51 2.47 7.38
N ALA A 145 6.19 1.36 7.04
CA ALA A 145 6.31 0.22 7.94
C ALA A 145 7.42 0.41 8.98
N LEU A 146 8.55 1.02 8.58
CA LEU A 146 9.69 1.27 9.48
C LEU A 146 9.74 2.71 10.02
N GLY A 147 8.88 3.62 9.54
CA GLY A 147 8.81 4.99 10.04
C GLY A 147 10.07 5.82 9.73
N LEU A 148 10.83 5.49 8.67
CA LEU A 148 12.09 6.16 8.35
C LEU A 148 11.85 7.43 7.50
N PRO A 149 12.01 8.64 8.06
CA PRO A 149 11.57 9.88 7.39
C PRO A 149 12.36 10.20 6.12
N TRP A 150 13.63 9.80 6.06
CA TRP A 150 14.48 10.03 4.89
C TRP A 150 13.95 9.31 3.64
N ALA A 151 13.31 8.15 3.79
CA ALA A 151 12.70 7.42 2.67
C ALA A 151 11.48 8.18 2.14
N GLY A 152 10.68 8.76 3.05
CA GLY A 152 9.58 9.66 2.70
C GLY A 152 10.05 10.92 1.98
N ALA A 153 11.17 11.50 2.40
CA ALA A 153 11.76 12.67 1.74
C ALA A 153 12.18 12.36 0.29
N ILE A 154 12.74 11.16 0.03
CA ILE A 154 13.07 10.72 -1.32
C ILE A 154 11.80 10.57 -2.17
N LEU A 155 10.76 9.90 -1.65
CA LEU A 155 9.48 9.74 -2.34
C LEU A 155 8.78 11.06 -2.65
N GLY A 156 8.85 12.03 -1.74
CA GLY A 156 8.29 13.37 -1.93
C GLY A 156 9.12 14.29 -2.82
N SER A 157 10.32 13.86 -3.23
CA SER A 157 11.21 14.64 -4.09
C SER A 157 10.92 14.37 -5.58
N TRP A 158 11.60 15.11 -6.45
CA TRP A 158 11.61 14.86 -7.90
C TRP A 158 12.05 13.42 -8.28
N PHE A 159 12.72 12.71 -7.36
CA PHE A 159 13.15 11.32 -7.55
C PHE A 159 12.03 10.30 -7.29
N GLY A 160 10.96 10.67 -6.58
CA GLY A 160 9.86 9.75 -6.23
C GLY A 160 9.26 8.96 -7.41
N PRO A 161 9.03 9.58 -8.58
CA PRO A 161 8.50 8.88 -9.75
C PRO A 161 9.45 7.85 -10.39
N VAL A 162 10.74 7.83 -10.04
CA VAL A 162 11.74 6.95 -10.70
C VAL A 162 11.38 5.47 -10.53
N GLY A 163 10.98 5.03 -9.34
CA GLY A 163 10.58 3.64 -9.09
C GLY A 163 9.43 3.18 -10.00
N PRO A 164 8.27 3.87 -9.99
CA PRO A 164 7.16 3.58 -10.90
C PRO A 164 7.54 3.62 -12.39
N ILE A 165 8.34 4.60 -12.80
CA ILE A 165 8.81 4.72 -14.20
C ILE A 165 9.64 3.50 -14.59
N LEU A 166 10.53 3.02 -13.72
CA LEU A 166 11.31 1.80 -13.97
C LEU A 166 10.41 0.57 -14.08
N ILE A 167 9.38 0.42 -13.25
CA ILE A 167 8.43 -0.70 -13.37
C ILE A 167 7.71 -0.66 -14.73
N LEU A 168 7.22 0.51 -15.15
CA LEU A 168 6.56 0.69 -16.46
C LEU A 168 7.51 0.41 -17.63
N LEU A 169 8.75 0.89 -17.55
CA LEU A 169 9.78 0.61 -18.53
C LEU A 169 10.09 -0.89 -18.60
N GLY A 170 10.22 -1.55 -17.45
CA GLY A 170 10.42 -2.99 -17.37
C GLY A 170 9.29 -3.78 -18.05
N LEU A 171 8.04 -3.40 -17.79
CA LEU A 171 6.86 -4.00 -18.44
C LEU A 171 6.92 -3.83 -19.96
N ALA A 172 7.19 -2.61 -20.44
CA ALA A 172 7.30 -2.33 -21.87
C ALA A 172 8.43 -3.14 -22.54
N LEU A 173 9.62 -3.15 -21.94
CA LEU A 173 10.77 -3.90 -22.47
C LEU A 173 10.54 -5.42 -22.46
N THR A 174 9.84 -5.93 -21.44
CA THR A 174 9.44 -7.35 -21.40
C THR A 174 8.47 -7.69 -22.53
N GLY A 175 7.50 -6.81 -22.81
CA GLY A 175 6.58 -6.97 -23.94
C GLY A 175 7.31 -6.99 -25.28
N VAL A 176 8.24 -6.05 -25.49
CA VAL A 176 9.09 -6.02 -26.70
C VAL A 176 9.91 -7.30 -26.82
N ALA A 177 10.56 -7.73 -25.74
CA ALA A 177 11.38 -8.94 -25.73
C ALA A 177 10.55 -10.22 -25.98
N ALA A 178 9.30 -10.27 -25.52
CA ALA A 178 8.36 -11.36 -25.78
C ALA A 178 8.04 -11.48 -27.27
N VAL A 179 7.74 -10.36 -27.94
CA VAL A 179 7.49 -10.33 -29.39
C VAL A 179 8.72 -10.78 -30.18
N MET A 180 9.91 -10.35 -29.74
CA MET A 180 11.16 -10.66 -30.45
C MET A 180 11.60 -12.12 -30.34
N GLY A 181 11.30 -12.81 -29.24
CA GLY A 181 12.01 -14.04 -28.93
C GLY A 181 11.31 -15.06 -28.04
N PHE A 182 10.00 -14.96 -27.76
CA PHE A 182 9.33 -15.98 -26.96
C PHE A 182 9.32 -17.34 -27.66
N ARG A 183 9.88 -18.39 -27.03
CA ARG A 183 10.04 -19.72 -27.65
C ARG A 183 9.15 -20.82 -27.09
N GLY A 184 8.34 -20.56 -26.07
CA GLY A 184 7.47 -21.56 -25.42
C GLY A 184 8.21 -22.72 -24.72
N ARG A 185 9.55 -22.71 -24.74
CA ARG A 185 10.44 -23.64 -24.02
C ARG A 185 11.53 -22.85 -23.28
N LEU A 186 12.12 -23.47 -22.27
CA LEU A 186 13.24 -22.87 -21.54
C LEU A 186 14.42 -22.63 -22.50
N VAL A 187 15.05 -21.47 -22.35
CA VAL A 187 16.20 -21.03 -23.14
C VAL A 187 17.42 -20.93 -22.23
N GLU A 188 18.52 -21.53 -22.67
CA GLU A 188 19.84 -21.35 -22.03
C GLU A 188 20.41 -19.98 -22.40
N ASP A 189 21.07 -19.33 -21.43
CA ASP A 189 21.63 -17.98 -21.60
C ASP A 189 23.10 -18.03 -22.00
#